data_AF-A0A970BCM7-F1
#
_entry.id   AF-A0A970BCM7-F1
#
_cell.length_a   1.000
_cell.length_b   1.000
_cell.length_c   1.000
_cell.angle_alpha   90.00
_cell.angle_beta   90.00
_cell.angle_gamma   90.00
#
_symmetry.space_group_name_H-M   'P 1'
#
loop_
_entity.id
_entity.type
_entity.pdbx_description
1 polymer ?
#
loop_
_entity_poly.entity_id
_entity_poly.type
_entity_poly.pdbx_seq_one_letter_code
_entity_poly.pdbx_strand_id
1 'polypeptide(L)'
;MKSYNKLNIKTLKTIFGLFIIGILFACASNTQLSNQNENDSQMSADSLIYNLKSGKISSQTIIKLPKAKYHFHKENAFSREYYISNHDQGDTKKSALIFENLKNIVIDGQGSEIILHDKMIAFSFINCENIILKNFSIDYALPTIRQIIVLEIDKKKNEIKVEIYPSGNYKIENNQLFFTGNSSVSKPQMAMAFKQNGRLAYMKSDLIFNPKSIQEISADTLIIQGWEQIKDIEQADIFALRDYSRPHPGIFISESKNINISNVKVHFADGMGLLAQMTENIYLNKFSVCLRKNDKRYFTTQADATHFSACKGEIISKNGLYEAMADDAINVHGTYLSLKNKVDKNTVQAQYMHPQTWGFKWAEIGDSVQFIDSERMEIIENQVYTIKDIKAID
;
A
#
# COMPACT_ATOMS: atom_id res chain seq x y z
N MET A 1 59.18 -15.85 42.75
CA MET A 1 58.32 -15.68 43.95
C MET A 1 56.96 -15.13 43.50
N LYS A 2 55.90 -15.73 44.06
CA LYS A 2 54.46 -15.35 44.18
C LYS A 2 54.16 -13.84 43.95
N SER A 3 53.01 -13.33 43.47
CA SER A 3 51.63 -13.84 43.34
C SER A 3 50.75 -12.95 42.42
N TYR A 4 49.92 -13.57 41.59
CA TYR A 4 48.45 -13.46 41.47
C TYR A 4 47.66 -12.14 41.72
N ASN A 5 46.75 -11.91 40.76
CA ASN A 5 45.36 -11.40 40.82
C ASN A 5 45.05 -9.92 41.11
N LYS A 6 44.41 -9.27 40.12
CA LYS A 6 42.95 -9.01 40.15
C LYS A 6 42.41 -8.52 38.81
N LEU A 7 41.54 -9.32 38.20
CA LEU A 7 40.52 -8.86 37.25
C LEU A 7 39.44 -8.09 38.04
N ASN A 8 39.02 -6.91 37.57
CA ASN A 8 37.65 -6.44 37.85
C ASN A 8 37.14 -5.52 36.73
N ILE A 9 35.83 -5.64 36.49
CA ILE A 9 35.06 -5.26 35.31
C ILE A 9 34.39 -3.87 35.50
N LYS A 10 34.00 -3.24 34.38
CA LYS A 10 33.18 -2.01 34.16
C LYS A 10 34.02 -0.77 33.80
N THR A 11 33.78 0.00 32.74
CA THR A 11 32.51 0.28 32.02
C THR A 11 32.76 0.93 30.64
N LEU A 12 31.88 0.60 29.68
CA LEU A 12 31.47 1.31 28.46
C LEU A 12 32.50 1.60 27.34
N LYS A 13 32.60 0.64 26.41
CA LYS A 13 32.87 0.90 24.99
C LYS A 13 31.54 1.13 24.26
N THR A 14 31.31 2.35 23.78
CA THR A 14 30.33 2.61 22.72
C THR A 14 31.00 2.27 21.39
N ILE A 15 30.82 1.04 20.90
CA ILE A 15 31.22 0.68 19.55
C ILE A 15 30.03 0.99 18.64
N PHE A 16 30.14 2.08 17.89
CA PHE A 16 29.42 2.29 16.65
C PHE A 16 29.86 1.18 15.69
N GLY A 17 29.02 0.16 15.49
CA GLY A 17 29.20 -0.83 14.44
C GLY A 17 28.90 -0.22 13.08
N LEU A 18 29.90 0.42 12.47
CA LEU A 18 29.93 0.64 11.02
C LEU A 18 30.08 -0.72 10.36
N PHE A 19 29.00 -1.24 9.78
CA PHE A 19 29.09 -2.33 8.81
C PHE A 19 29.84 -1.79 7.57
N ILE A 20 31.14 -2.06 7.49
CA ILE A 20 31.88 -2.01 6.23
C ILE A 20 31.31 -3.14 5.36
N ILE A 21 30.50 -2.74 4.38
CA ILE A 21 30.21 -3.58 3.22
C ILE A 21 31.51 -3.59 2.40
N GLY A 22 32.17 -4.74 2.37
CA GLY A 22 33.28 -4.98 1.46
C GLY A 22 32.80 -4.74 0.02
N ILE A 23 33.37 -3.74 -0.63
CA ILE A 23 33.17 -3.47 -2.05
C ILE A 23 33.93 -4.57 -2.81
N LEU A 24 33.25 -5.69 -3.06
CA LEU A 24 33.52 -6.47 -4.27
C LEU A 24 33.02 -5.61 -5.43
N PHE A 25 33.93 -5.08 -6.24
CA PHE A 25 33.61 -4.50 -7.54
C PHE A 25 33.09 -5.63 -8.45
N ALA A 26 31.85 -6.03 -8.25
CA ALA A 26 31.08 -6.70 -9.28
C ALA A 26 30.66 -5.63 -10.29
N CYS A 27 31.03 -5.78 -11.56
CA CYS A 27 30.55 -4.89 -12.62
C CYS A 27 29.02 -4.85 -12.59
N ALA A 28 28.45 -3.73 -12.19
CA ALA A 28 27.01 -3.53 -12.22
C ALA A 28 26.57 -3.37 -13.68
N SER A 29 25.59 -4.15 -14.12
CA SER A 29 24.95 -3.94 -15.41
C SER A 29 24.00 -2.74 -15.29
N ASN A 30 24.13 -1.77 -16.19
CA ASN A 30 23.24 -0.62 -16.24
C ASN A 30 22.20 -0.84 -17.33
N THR A 31 20.93 -0.68 -16.99
CA THR A 31 19.82 -0.64 -17.94
C THR A 31 18.95 0.58 -17.65
N GLN A 32 18.14 0.98 -18.63
CA GLN A 32 17.32 2.18 -18.53
C GLN A 32 15.90 1.86 -18.96
N LEU A 33 14.93 2.40 -18.22
CA LEU A 33 13.56 2.47 -18.70
C LEU A 33 13.42 3.71 -19.59
N SER A 34 13.21 3.50 -20.89
CA SER A 34 12.95 4.60 -21.83
C SER A 34 11.63 5.29 -21.50
N ASN A 35 11.66 6.63 -21.45
CA ASN A 35 10.45 7.45 -21.38
C ASN A 35 9.93 7.71 -22.80
N GLN A 36 8.62 7.63 -23.01
CA GLN A 36 7.98 7.87 -24.31
C GLN A 36 7.23 9.21 -24.42
N ASN A 37 7.53 10.19 -23.55
CA ASN A 37 6.97 11.57 -23.58
C ASN A 37 5.44 11.59 -23.62
N GLU A 38 4.80 11.47 -22.45
CA GLU A 38 3.34 11.42 -22.23
C GLU A 38 2.61 10.19 -22.80
N ASN A 39 3.23 9.41 -23.69
CA ASN A 39 2.74 8.10 -24.10
C ASN A 39 2.93 7.02 -23.03
N ASP A 40 2.16 5.95 -23.15
CA ASP A 40 2.23 4.80 -22.24
C ASP A 40 3.63 4.17 -22.20
N SER A 41 4.19 4.06 -21.01
CA SER A 41 5.52 3.51 -20.73
C SER A 41 5.54 1.98 -20.70
N GLN A 42 4.38 1.33 -20.84
CA GLN A 42 4.24 -0.12 -20.70
C GLN A 42 5.14 -0.92 -21.65
N MET A 43 5.25 -0.56 -22.93
CA MET A 43 6.13 -1.28 -23.87
C MET A 43 7.60 -1.31 -23.42
N SER A 44 8.06 -0.21 -22.82
CA SER A 44 9.42 -0.12 -22.27
C SER A 44 9.57 -0.98 -21.03
N ALA A 45 8.53 -1.04 -20.18
CA ALA A 45 8.48 -1.90 -19.02
C ALA A 45 8.47 -3.38 -19.40
N ASP A 46 7.67 -3.79 -20.38
CA ASP A 46 7.63 -5.16 -20.91
C ASP A 46 9.01 -5.61 -21.40
N SER A 47 9.66 -4.76 -22.20
CA SER A 47 11.00 -5.02 -22.72
C SER A 47 12.03 -5.14 -21.59
N LEU A 48 11.96 -4.25 -20.59
CA LEU A 48 12.84 -4.29 -19.43
C LEU A 48 12.66 -5.59 -18.64
N ILE A 49 11.42 -5.95 -18.29
CA ILE A 49 11.12 -7.15 -17.49
C ILE A 49 11.52 -8.42 -18.25
N TYR A 50 11.26 -8.48 -19.56
CA TYR A 50 11.69 -9.59 -20.41
C TYR A 50 13.22 -9.77 -20.41
N ASN A 51 13.97 -8.67 -20.54
CA ASN A 51 15.44 -8.70 -20.53
C ASN A 51 16.00 -9.12 -19.17
N LEU A 52 15.38 -8.68 -18.07
CA LEU A 52 15.78 -9.10 -16.71
C LEU A 52 15.57 -10.59 -16.48
N LYS A 53 14.46 -11.16 -16.99
CA LYS A 53 14.14 -12.59 -16.83
C LYS A 53 14.96 -13.50 -17.73
N SER A 54 15.32 -13.05 -18.93
CA SER A 54 16.12 -13.82 -19.89
C SER A 54 17.63 -13.74 -19.63
N GLY A 55 18.09 -12.68 -18.95
CA GLY A 55 19.49 -12.50 -18.61
C GLY A 55 19.95 -13.37 -17.43
N LYS A 56 21.21 -13.83 -17.47
CA LYS A 56 21.89 -14.35 -16.27
C LYS A 56 22.29 -13.16 -15.39
N ILE A 57 21.46 -12.80 -14.41
CA ILE A 57 21.82 -11.78 -13.42
C ILE A 57 22.81 -12.39 -12.43
N SER A 58 24.11 -12.25 -12.71
CA SER A 58 25.21 -12.70 -11.83
C SER A 58 25.77 -11.58 -10.95
N SER A 59 25.48 -10.32 -11.28
CA SER A 59 25.90 -9.11 -10.56
C SER A 59 24.74 -8.15 -10.33
N GLN A 60 24.95 -7.12 -9.51
CA GLN A 60 23.92 -6.10 -9.25
C GLN A 60 23.51 -5.40 -10.55
N THR A 61 22.20 -5.33 -10.81
CA THR A 61 21.64 -4.61 -11.96
C THR A 61 21.06 -3.27 -11.51
N ILE A 62 21.47 -2.18 -12.15
CA ILE A 62 20.93 -0.84 -11.88
C ILE A 62 20.00 -0.45 -13.03
N ILE A 63 18.73 -0.29 -12.71
CA ILE A 63 17.66 0.20 -13.58
C ILE A 63 17.51 1.69 -13.30
N LYS A 64 17.89 2.52 -14.27
CA LYS A 64 17.72 3.97 -14.20
C LYS A 64 16.43 4.39 -14.88
N LEU A 65 15.65 5.25 -14.21
CA LEU A 65 14.54 5.98 -14.81
C LEU A 65 15.00 7.44 -14.87
N PRO A 66 15.49 7.94 -16.01
CA PRO A 66 15.81 9.36 -16.16
C PRO A 66 14.63 10.23 -15.80
N LYS A 67 14.91 11.35 -15.11
CA LYS A 67 13.91 12.25 -14.57
C LYS A 67 12.84 12.60 -15.60
N ALA A 68 11.66 12.03 -15.42
CA ALA A 68 10.49 12.24 -16.27
C ALA A 68 9.20 11.83 -15.55
N LYS A 69 8.06 12.02 -16.22
CA LYS A 69 6.81 11.36 -15.85
C LYS A 69 6.67 10.11 -16.72
N TYR A 70 6.50 8.96 -16.07
CA TYR A 70 6.24 7.68 -16.70
C TYR A 70 4.78 7.33 -16.49
N HIS A 71 4.01 7.34 -17.56
CA HIS A 71 2.58 7.05 -17.53
C HIS A 71 2.36 5.56 -17.78
N PHE A 72 1.51 4.93 -16.98
CA PHE A 72 1.12 3.53 -17.13
C PHE A 72 -0.39 3.42 -17.16
N HIS A 73 -0.91 2.69 -18.14
CA HIS A 73 -2.34 2.54 -18.36
C HIS A 73 -2.80 1.11 -18.10
N LYS A 74 -3.95 0.97 -17.43
CA LYS A 74 -4.45 -0.31 -16.91
C LYS A 74 -4.67 -1.36 -18.01
N GLU A 75 -5.10 -0.91 -19.19
CA GLU A 75 -5.37 -1.73 -20.36
C GLU A 75 -4.13 -2.48 -20.84
N ASN A 76 -2.95 -1.85 -20.76
CA ASN A 76 -1.69 -2.43 -21.22
C ASN A 76 -0.90 -3.06 -20.06
N ALA A 77 -1.20 -2.69 -18.81
CA ALA A 77 -0.52 -3.19 -17.63
C ALA A 77 -0.52 -4.73 -17.52
N PHE A 78 0.55 -5.25 -16.93
CA PHE A 78 0.69 -6.66 -16.64
C PHE A 78 -0.48 -7.16 -15.77
N SER A 79 -0.96 -8.37 -16.06
CA SER A 79 -1.98 -9.05 -15.26
C SER A 79 -1.36 -10.20 -14.47
N ARG A 80 -1.68 -10.27 -13.18
CA ARG A 80 -1.35 -11.40 -12.30
C ARG A 80 -2.46 -11.67 -11.31
N GLU A 81 -2.68 -12.94 -11.02
CA GLU A 81 -3.47 -13.33 -9.86
C GLU A 81 -2.60 -13.12 -8.61
N TYR A 82 -3.03 -12.21 -7.73
CA TYR A 82 -2.36 -11.97 -6.46
C TYR A 82 -3.38 -12.05 -5.33
N TYR A 83 -2.99 -12.78 -4.29
CA TYR A 83 -3.66 -12.77 -3.00
C TYR A 83 -2.90 -11.83 -2.07
N ILE A 84 -3.47 -10.65 -1.88
CA ILE A 84 -2.82 -9.51 -1.25
C ILE A 84 -3.42 -9.34 0.15
N SER A 85 -2.66 -9.60 1.21
CA SER A 85 -3.16 -9.48 2.59
C SER A 85 -3.81 -8.12 2.84
N ASN A 86 -4.98 -8.14 3.48
CA ASN A 86 -5.75 -6.95 3.89
C ASN A 86 -6.22 -6.07 2.72
N HIS A 87 -6.26 -6.64 1.50
CA HIS A 87 -6.82 -6.04 0.30
C HIS A 87 -7.93 -6.93 -0.28
N ASP A 88 -8.74 -6.35 -1.16
CA ASP A 88 -9.83 -7.06 -1.84
C ASP A 88 -9.29 -8.23 -2.66
N GLN A 89 -9.92 -9.40 -2.53
CA GLN A 89 -9.53 -10.64 -3.21
C GLN A 89 -10.46 -10.94 -4.40
N GLY A 90 -10.09 -11.94 -5.21
CA GLY A 90 -10.94 -12.50 -6.27
C GLY A 90 -10.73 -11.92 -7.66
N ASP A 91 -10.10 -10.74 -7.78
CA ASP A 91 -9.78 -10.13 -9.06
C ASP A 91 -8.31 -10.32 -9.47
N THR A 92 -8.09 -10.55 -10.76
CA THR A 92 -6.75 -10.42 -11.36
C THR A 92 -6.26 -8.99 -11.19
N LYS A 93 -5.07 -8.83 -10.59
CA LYS A 93 -4.47 -7.53 -10.32
C LYS A 93 -3.70 -7.03 -11.54
N LYS A 94 -3.83 -5.74 -11.79
CA LYS A 94 -3.03 -5.00 -12.77
C LYS A 94 -1.83 -4.38 -12.08
N SER A 95 -0.66 -4.45 -12.72
CA SER A 95 0.57 -3.84 -12.20
C SER A 95 1.41 -3.26 -13.32
N ALA A 96 1.93 -2.06 -13.13
CA ALA A 96 2.78 -1.38 -14.11
C ALA A 96 4.14 -2.08 -14.27
N LEU A 97 4.75 -2.50 -13.17
CA LEU A 97 6.05 -3.17 -13.15
C LEU A 97 6.02 -4.38 -12.23
N ILE A 98 6.33 -5.56 -12.79
CA ILE A 98 6.34 -6.83 -12.07
C ILE A 98 7.73 -7.46 -12.07
N PHE A 99 8.29 -7.63 -10.89
CA PHE A 99 9.57 -8.30 -10.64
C PHE A 99 9.30 -9.61 -9.92
N GLU A 100 9.65 -10.73 -10.55
CA GLU A 100 9.37 -12.09 -10.07
C GLU A 100 10.64 -12.93 -10.11
N ASN A 101 11.05 -13.51 -8.99
CA ASN A 101 12.23 -14.38 -8.88
C ASN A 101 13.55 -13.67 -9.25
N LEU A 102 13.67 -12.38 -8.95
CA LEU A 102 14.82 -11.56 -9.30
C LEU A 102 15.63 -11.17 -8.08
N LYS A 103 16.95 -11.02 -8.26
CA LYS A 103 17.87 -10.67 -7.17
C LYS A 103 18.81 -9.54 -7.56
N ASN A 104 19.27 -8.79 -6.56
CA ASN A 104 20.30 -7.76 -6.69
C ASN A 104 19.93 -6.64 -7.68
N ILE A 105 18.72 -6.07 -7.54
CA ILE A 105 18.22 -4.99 -8.41
C ILE A 105 18.19 -3.66 -7.67
N VAL A 106 18.67 -2.62 -8.32
CA VAL A 106 18.51 -1.22 -7.90
C VAL A 106 17.64 -0.50 -8.92
N ILE A 107 16.51 0.06 -8.49
CA ILE A 107 15.67 0.96 -9.28
C ILE A 107 15.93 2.39 -8.80
N ASP A 108 16.64 3.16 -9.61
CA ASP A 108 16.93 4.57 -9.37
C ASP A 108 16.06 5.46 -10.24
N GLY A 109 15.07 6.05 -9.60
CA GLY A 109 14.09 6.96 -10.19
C GLY A 109 14.65 8.30 -10.65
N GLN A 110 15.83 8.72 -10.17
CA GLN A 110 16.46 10.02 -10.49
C GLN A 110 15.52 11.25 -10.40
N GLY A 111 14.51 11.19 -9.53
CA GLY A 111 13.49 12.23 -9.33
C GLY A 111 12.26 12.12 -10.25
N SER A 112 12.05 10.96 -10.88
CA SER A 112 10.91 10.68 -11.77
C SER A 112 9.59 10.49 -11.02
N GLU A 113 8.49 10.68 -11.73
CA GLU A 113 7.15 10.37 -11.27
C GLU A 113 6.59 9.17 -12.05
N ILE A 114 6.02 8.20 -11.33
CA ILE A 114 5.23 7.10 -11.88
C ILE A 114 3.77 7.50 -11.76
N ILE A 115 3.10 7.67 -12.88
CA ILE A 115 1.71 8.15 -12.96
C ILE A 115 0.83 7.01 -13.47
N LEU A 116 -0.07 6.53 -12.62
CA LEU A 116 -0.99 5.45 -12.92
C LEU A 116 -2.31 6.01 -13.45
N HIS A 117 -2.79 5.44 -14.55
CA HIS A 117 -4.09 5.74 -15.13
C HIS A 117 -5.04 4.58 -14.86
N ASP A 118 -5.96 4.80 -13.91
CA ASP A 118 -6.92 3.82 -13.37
C ASP A 118 -6.31 2.83 -12.35
N LYS A 119 -7.16 1.98 -11.77
CA LYS A 119 -6.86 1.06 -10.67
C LYS A 119 -5.79 0.02 -11.05
N MET A 120 -4.55 0.20 -10.56
CA MET A 120 -3.44 -0.76 -10.71
C MET A 120 -2.35 -0.55 -9.63
N ILE A 121 -1.44 -1.50 -9.50
CA ILE A 121 -0.26 -1.43 -8.62
C ILE A 121 0.90 -0.77 -9.40
N ALA A 122 1.73 0.07 -8.76
CA ALA A 122 2.89 0.63 -9.45
C ALA A 122 4.04 -0.39 -9.55
N PHE A 123 4.34 -1.07 -8.44
CA PHE A 123 5.41 -2.06 -8.38
C PHE A 123 4.96 -3.31 -7.62
N SER A 124 5.18 -4.47 -8.21
CA SER A 124 5.00 -5.77 -7.57
C SER A 124 6.33 -6.52 -7.52
N PHE A 125 6.76 -6.93 -6.32
CA PHE A 125 7.95 -7.73 -6.09
C PHE A 125 7.56 -9.06 -5.46
N ILE A 126 7.75 -10.16 -6.19
CA ILE A 126 7.38 -11.51 -5.75
C ILE A 126 8.64 -12.38 -5.74
N ASN A 127 8.93 -13.01 -4.61
CA ASN A 127 10.11 -13.87 -4.45
C ASN A 127 11.42 -13.19 -4.89
N CYS A 128 11.61 -11.93 -4.45
CA CYS A 128 12.78 -11.12 -4.83
C CYS A 128 13.76 -10.99 -3.66
N GLU A 129 15.05 -10.80 -3.97
CA GLU A 129 16.10 -10.66 -2.95
C GLU A 129 17.03 -9.48 -3.23
N ASN A 130 17.41 -8.72 -2.20
CA ASN A 130 18.34 -7.59 -2.30
C ASN A 130 17.87 -6.54 -3.32
N ILE A 131 16.70 -5.96 -3.05
CA ILE A 131 16.06 -4.95 -3.90
C ILE A 131 16.24 -3.56 -3.28
N ILE A 132 16.63 -2.59 -4.09
CA ILE A 132 16.76 -1.18 -3.70
C ILE A 132 15.86 -0.32 -4.59
N LEU A 133 14.94 0.43 -4.00
CA LEU A 133 14.12 1.43 -4.67
C LEU A 133 14.54 2.81 -4.18
N LYS A 134 14.79 3.75 -5.09
CA LYS A 134 15.12 5.11 -4.68
C LYS A 134 14.75 6.21 -5.65
N ASN A 135 14.51 7.41 -5.12
CA ASN A 135 14.41 8.66 -5.87
C ASN A 135 13.26 8.74 -6.88
N PHE A 136 12.04 8.35 -6.52
CA PHE A 136 10.87 8.58 -7.37
C PHE A 136 9.61 8.84 -6.53
N SER A 137 8.54 9.28 -7.19
CA SER A 137 7.20 9.30 -6.61
C SER A 137 6.22 8.47 -7.41
N ILE A 138 5.15 8.01 -6.76
CA ILE A 138 4.01 7.30 -7.35
C ILE A 138 2.77 8.15 -7.12
N ASP A 139 1.94 8.30 -8.14
CA ASP A 139 0.62 8.92 -8.02
C ASP A 139 -0.35 8.35 -9.07
N TYR A 140 -1.63 8.67 -8.91
CA TYR A 140 -2.63 8.46 -9.93
C TYR A 140 -2.86 9.76 -10.70
N ALA A 141 -3.07 9.66 -12.01
CA ALA A 141 -3.51 10.81 -12.82
C ALA A 141 -4.88 11.32 -12.33
N LEU A 142 -5.76 10.38 -11.97
CA LEU A 142 -7.06 10.62 -11.38
C LEU A 142 -7.24 9.70 -10.16
N PRO A 143 -7.22 10.23 -8.93
CA PRO A 143 -7.53 9.46 -7.73
C PRO A 143 -8.92 8.82 -7.80
N THR A 144 -9.12 7.69 -7.13
CA THR A 144 -10.43 7.01 -7.06
C THR A 144 -11.38 7.65 -6.04
N ILE A 145 -10.85 8.48 -5.14
CA ILE A 145 -11.59 9.27 -4.15
C ILE A 145 -12.03 10.59 -4.80
N ARG A 146 -13.24 11.05 -4.48
CA ARG A 146 -13.67 12.45 -4.72
C ARG A 146 -13.72 13.18 -3.40
N GLN A 147 -13.50 14.48 -3.41
CA GLN A 147 -13.80 15.32 -2.26
C GLN A 147 -14.88 16.32 -2.59
N ILE A 148 -15.71 16.66 -1.61
CA ILE A 148 -16.69 17.73 -1.70
C ILE A 148 -16.35 18.84 -0.70
N ILE A 149 -16.56 20.09 -1.11
CA ILE A 149 -16.38 21.28 -0.28
C ILE A 149 -17.75 21.92 -0.11
N VAL A 150 -18.17 22.14 1.13
CA VAL A 150 -19.49 22.72 1.44
C VAL A 150 -19.49 24.22 1.15
N LEU A 151 -20.33 24.66 0.21
CA LEU A 151 -20.44 26.06 -0.19
C LEU A 151 -21.56 26.77 0.60
N GLU A 152 -22.73 26.16 0.67
CA GLU A 152 -23.93 26.69 1.33
C GLU A 152 -24.71 25.57 2.02
N ILE A 153 -25.47 25.91 3.07
CA ILE A 153 -26.27 24.97 3.86
C ILE A 153 -27.68 25.52 4.06
N ASP A 154 -28.69 24.77 3.66
CA ASP A 154 -30.10 25.01 3.98
C ASP A 154 -30.60 23.90 4.91
N LYS A 155 -30.48 24.11 6.23
CA LYS A 155 -30.93 23.14 7.23
C LYS A 155 -32.45 22.94 7.23
N LYS A 156 -33.25 23.90 6.73
CA LYS A 156 -34.72 23.76 6.67
C LYS A 156 -35.14 22.80 5.57
N LYS A 157 -34.45 22.84 4.42
CA LYS A 157 -34.66 21.91 3.31
C LYS A 157 -33.86 20.60 3.44
N ASN A 158 -33.02 20.51 4.45
CA ASN A 158 -32.06 19.44 4.66
C ASN A 158 -31.17 19.23 3.43
N GLU A 159 -30.57 20.34 2.98
CA GLU A 159 -29.86 20.45 1.72
C GLU A 159 -28.52 21.16 1.92
N ILE A 160 -27.50 20.73 1.19
CA ILE A 160 -26.21 21.41 1.06
C ILE A 160 -25.86 21.60 -0.41
N LYS A 161 -25.24 22.75 -0.70
CA LYS A 161 -24.58 23.01 -1.98
C LYS A 161 -23.09 22.75 -1.81
N VAL A 162 -22.51 21.96 -2.71
CA VAL A 162 -21.10 21.57 -2.64
C VAL A 162 -20.40 21.73 -3.97
N GLU A 163 -19.10 22.01 -3.93
CA GLU A 163 -18.19 21.83 -5.07
C GLU A 163 -17.55 20.44 -4.98
N ILE A 164 -17.48 19.70 -6.08
CA ILE A 164 -16.83 18.38 -6.15
C ILE A 164 -15.49 18.45 -6.89
N TYR A 165 -14.49 17.73 -6.38
CA TYR A 165 -13.15 17.63 -6.95
C TYR A 165 -12.66 16.17 -7.01
N PRO A 166 -11.91 15.75 -8.03
CA PRO A 166 -11.52 16.50 -9.24
C PRO A 166 -12.68 16.80 -10.20
N SER A 167 -12.60 17.95 -10.87
CA SER A 167 -13.60 18.43 -11.84
C SER A 167 -13.86 17.45 -12.97
N GLY A 168 -15.11 17.34 -13.42
CA GLY A 168 -15.54 16.61 -14.62
C GLY A 168 -15.41 15.09 -14.58
N ASN A 169 -15.08 14.49 -13.43
CA ASN A 169 -14.82 13.05 -13.29
C ASN A 169 -15.85 12.34 -12.39
N TYR A 170 -17.12 12.64 -12.62
CA TYR A 170 -18.27 11.98 -11.99
C TYR A 170 -19.47 11.98 -12.94
N LYS A 171 -20.52 11.25 -12.56
CA LYS A 171 -21.84 11.34 -13.19
C LYS A 171 -22.94 11.24 -12.14
N ILE A 172 -24.10 11.81 -12.47
CA ILE A 172 -25.32 11.66 -11.67
C ILE A 172 -26.32 10.86 -12.47
N GLU A 173 -26.75 9.73 -11.92
CA GLU A 173 -27.77 8.88 -12.50
C GLU A 173 -28.79 8.51 -11.42
N ASN A 174 -30.09 8.66 -11.73
CA ASN A 174 -31.16 8.34 -10.79
C ASN A 174 -30.99 9.01 -9.41
N ASN A 175 -30.61 10.29 -9.40
CA ASN A 175 -30.33 11.09 -8.20
C ASN A 175 -29.17 10.57 -7.32
N GLN A 176 -28.28 9.75 -7.87
CA GLN A 176 -27.11 9.22 -7.16
C GLN A 176 -25.81 9.63 -7.84
N LEU A 177 -24.79 9.92 -7.04
CA LEU A 177 -23.44 10.23 -7.49
C LEU A 177 -22.66 8.95 -7.77
N PHE A 178 -21.99 8.92 -8.92
CA PHE A 178 -21.02 7.89 -9.28
C PHE A 178 -19.71 8.55 -9.68
N PHE A 179 -18.60 8.01 -9.23
CA PHE A 179 -17.28 8.42 -9.66
C PHE A 179 -16.97 7.75 -10.99
N THR A 180 -16.44 8.51 -11.95
CA THR A 180 -15.98 7.98 -13.22
C THR A 180 -14.47 8.06 -13.28
N GLY A 181 -13.83 6.95 -13.64
CA GLY A 181 -12.45 6.86 -14.10
C GLY A 181 -12.41 6.55 -15.59
N ASN A 182 -11.22 6.22 -16.11
CA ASN A 182 -11.04 5.89 -17.53
C ASN A 182 -11.82 4.62 -17.93
N SER A 183 -11.84 3.61 -17.06
CA SER A 183 -12.50 2.31 -17.28
C SER A 183 -13.35 1.85 -16.10
N SER A 184 -13.38 2.61 -15.00
CA SER A 184 -14.05 2.24 -13.75
C SER A 184 -15.17 3.21 -13.38
N VAL A 185 -16.25 2.66 -12.82
CA VAL A 185 -17.32 3.44 -12.19
C VAL A 185 -17.49 2.90 -10.78
N SER A 186 -17.54 3.79 -9.78
CA SER A 186 -17.78 3.42 -8.38
C SER A 186 -18.78 4.36 -7.74
N LYS A 187 -19.36 3.92 -6.62
CA LYS A 187 -20.32 4.70 -5.86
C LYS A 187 -19.74 5.00 -4.47
N PRO A 188 -19.74 6.25 -4.00
CA PRO A 188 -19.34 6.55 -2.63
C PRO A 188 -20.29 5.90 -1.63
N GLN A 189 -19.71 5.37 -0.57
CA GLN A 189 -20.40 4.76 0.56
C GLN A 189 -20.05 5.45 1.88
N MET A 190 -18.84 5.99 1.98
CA MET A 190 -18.31 6.61 3.20
C MET A 190 -17.77 8.01 2.89
N ALA A 191 -17.72 8.85 3.92
CA ALA A 191 -17.17 10.19 3.89
C ALA A 191 -16.26 10.42 5.10
N MET A 192 -15.04 10.89 4.85
CA MET A 192 -14.11 11.35 5.88
C MET A 192 -14.13 12.86 5.94
N ALA A 193 -14.36 13.42 7.13
CA ALA A 193 -14.45 14.85 7.35
C ALA A 193 -13.08 15.47 7.62
N PHE A 194 -12.77 16.58 6.95
CA PHE A 194 -11.56 17.37 7.10
C PHE A 194 -11.89 18.84 7.36
N LYS A 195 -11.02 19.48 8.14
CA LYS A 195 -10.96 20.94 8.25
C LYS A 195 -10.15 21.51 7.09
N GLN A 196 -10.36 22.79 6.77
CA GLN A 196 -9.62 23.51 5.73
C GLN A 196 -8.09 23.50 5.89
N ASN A 197 -7.58 23.27 7.11
CA ASN A 197 -6.15 23.17 7.37
C ASN A 197 -5.56 21.78 7.06
N GLY A 198 -6.32 20.88 6.45
CA GLY A 198 -5.87 19.54 6.05
C GLY A 198 -6.00 18.47 7.14
N ARG A 199 -6.40 18.83 8.37
CA ARG A 199 -6.55 17.86 9.46
C ARG A 199 -7.95 17.23 9.45
N LEU A 200 -8.04 15.98 9.91
CA LEU A 200 -9.32 15.35 10.21
C LEU A 200 -10.16 16.24 11.15
N ALA A 201 -11.46 16.28 10.89
CA ALA A 201 -12.40 17.00 11.73
C ALA A 201 -12.45 16.38 13.14
N TYR A 202 -12.51 17.25 14.16
CA TYR A 202 -12.49 16.81 15.55
C TYR A 202 -13.80 16.09 15.91
N MET A 203 -13.69 14.96 16.61
CA MET A 203 -14.83 14.13 17.04
C MET A 203 -15.77 13.69 15.90
N LYS A 204 -15.24 13.51 14.69
CA LYS A 204 -15.96 12.89 13.58
C LYS A 204 -15.38 11.50 13.33
N SER A 205 -16.24 10.49 13.34
CA SER A 205 -15.92 9.16 12.81
C SER A 205 -16.00 9.17 11.28
N ASP A 206 -15.73 8.02 10.66
CA ASP A 206 -16.21 7.79 9.30
C ASP A 206 -17.73 7.95 9.25
N LEU A 207 -18.22 8.62 8.22
CA LEU A 207 -19.63 8.95 8.04
C LEU A 207 -20.20 8.17 6.87
N ILE A 208 -21.36 7.54 7.05
CA ILE A 208 -22.06 6.89 5.94
C ILE A 208 -22.52 7.98 4.96
N PHE A 209 -22.14 7.85 3.69
CA PHE A 209 -22.56 8.72 2.61
C PHE A 209 -23.74 8.09 1.85
N ASN A 210 -24.95 8.40 2.30
CA ASN A 210 -26.18 7.90 1.69
C ASN A 210 -27.26 9.01 1.61
N PRO A 211 -27.04 10.06 0.80
CA PRO A 211 -28.04 11.10 0.58
C PRO A 211 -29.29 10.55 -0.14
N LYS A 212 -30.42 11.22 0.06
CA LYS A 212 -31.67 10.88 -0.61
C LYS A 212 -31.67 11.29 -2.08
N SER A 213 -31.03 12.41 -2.41
CA SER A 213 -30.96 12.94 -3.77
C SER A 213 -29.69 13.76 -3.96
N ILE A 214 -29.09 13.65 -5.14
CA ILE A 214 -27.98 14.48 -5.60
C ILE A 214 -28.34 14.99 -6.99
N GLN A 215 -28.15 16.29 -7.22
CA GLN A 215 -28.37 16.94 -8.51
C GLN A 215 -27.21 17.87 -8.84
N GLU A 216 -26.80 17.92 -10.09
CA GLU A 216 -25.84 18.90 -10.59
C GLU A 216 -26.59 20.14 -11.06
N ILE A 217 -26.24 21.31 -10.51
CA ILE A 217 -26.90 22.58 -10.83
C ILE A 217 -26.04 23.46 -11.75
N SER A 218 -24.73 23.22 -11.78
CA SER A 218 -23.75 23.75 -12.72
C SER A 218 -22.51 22.86 -12.66
N ALA A 219 -21.59 23.01 -13.61
CA ALA A 219 -20.36 22.22 -13.65
C ALA A 219 -19.69 22.12 -12.27
N ASP A 220 -19.44 20.89 -11.82
CA ASP A 220 -18.80 20.55 -10.53
C ASP A 220 -19.53 21.06 -9.27
N THR A 221 -20.77 21.56 -9.40
CA THR A 221 -21.55 22.09 -8.30
C THR A 221 -22.81 21.28 -8.09
N LEU A 222 -22.90 20.64 -6.93
CA LEU A 222 -23.95 19.68 -6.60
C LEU A 222 -24.85 20.22 -5.48
N ILE A 223 -26.12 19.90 -5.58
CA ILE A 223 -27.06 19.93 -4.46
C ILE A 223 -27.20 18.52 -3.91
N ILE A 224 -26.87 18.34 -2.62
CA ILE A 224 -27.05 17.09 -1.89
C ILE A 224 -28.17 17.29 -0.87
N GLN A 225 -29.21 16.47 -0.98
CA GLN A 225 -30.38 16.54 -0.11
C GLN A 225 -30.54 15.26 0.70
N GLY A 226 -30.94 15.41 1.97
CA GLY A 226 -31.33 14.30 2.81
C GLY A 226 -30.16 13.46 3.33
N TRP A 227 -28.93 13.97 3.28
CA TRP A 227 -27.80 13.32 3.93
C TRP A 227 -27.87 13.54 5.45
N GLU A 228 -27.78 12.47 6.23
CA GLU A 228 -27.94 12.53 7.70
C GLU A 228 -27.02 13.55 8.38
N GLN A 229 -25.83 13.77 7.80
CA GLN A 229 -24.78 14.58 8.39
C GLN A 229 -25.06 16.09 8.31
N ILE A 230 -26.00 16.54 7.46
CA ILE A 230 -26.29 17.98 7.21
C ILE A 230 -26.61 18.76 8.49
N LYS A 231 -27.18 18.11 9.51
CA LYS A 231 -27.45 18.72 10.82
C LYS A 231 -26.19 19.27 11.50
N ASP A 232 -25.05 18.60 11.30
CA ASP A 232 -23.76 18.82 12.00
C ASP A 232 -22.63 19.24 11.05
N ILE A 233 -22.97 19.68 9.82
CA ILE A 233 -22.03 20.23 8.84
C ILE A 233 -21.92 21.75 9.01
N GLU A 234 -20.70 22.27 8.84
CA GLU A 234 -20.37 23.69 8.78
C GLU A 234 -19.98 24.12 7.37
N GLN A 235 -20.12 25.42 7.08
CA GLN A 235 -19.72 25.95 5.79
C GLN A 235 -18.21 25.75 5.59
N ALA A 236 -17.84 25.34 4.38
CA ALA A 236 -16.48 25.01 3.98
C ALA A 236 -15.84 23.80 4.71
N ASP A 237 -16.65 22.97 5.37
CA ASP A 237 -16.27 21.59 5.66
C ASP A 237 -15.92 20.85 4.36
N ILE A 238 -14.96 19.93 4.49
CA ILE A 238 -14.44 19.15 3.37
C ILE A 238 -14.66 17.68 3.67
N PHE A 239 -15.19 16.93 2.71
CA PHE A 239 -15.40 15.50 2.86
C PHE A 239 -14.72 14.74 1.75
N ALA A 240 -13.81 13.82 2.08
CA ALA A 240 -13.31 12.83 1.13
C ALA A 240 -14.30 11.66 1.06
N LEU A 241 -14.93 11.49 -0.09
CA LEU A 241 -15.93 10.48 -0.39
C LEU A 241 -15.26 9.22 -0.98
N ARG A 242 -15.54 8.07 -0.38
CA ARG A 242 -14.84 6.79 -0.63
C ARG A 242 -15.83 5.66 -0.94
N ASP A 243 -15.44 4.73 -1.80
CA ASP A 243 -16.18 3.48 -2.07
C ASP A 243 -15.82 2.33 -1.09
N TYR A 244 -14.86 2.57 -0.20
CA TYR A 244 -14.35 1.65 0.83
C TYR A 244 -13.56 0.42 0.30
N SER A 245 -13.43 0.28 -1.02
CA SER A 245 -12.62 -0.78 -1.63
C SER A 245 -11.13 -0.61 -1.35
N ARG A 246 -10.37 -1.71 -1.32
CA ARG A 246 -8.90 -1.73 -1.20
C ARG A 246 -8.32 -2.65 -2.27
N PRO A 247 -8.45 -2.35 -3.56
CA PRO A 247 -8.11 -3.31 -4.60
C PRO A 247 -6.61 -3.37 -4.93
N HIS A 248 -5.84 -2.28 -4.77
CA HIS A 248 -4.46 -2.18 -5.24
C HIS A 248 -3.56 -1.34 -4.32
N PRO A 249 -2.55 -1.93 -3.66
CA PRO A 249 -1.54 -1.13 -2.97
C PRO A 249 -0.66 -0.38 -3.97
N GLY A 250 -0.02 0.71 -3.54
CA GLY A 250 0.95 1.45 -4.37
C GLY A 250 2.18 0.60 -4.69
N ILE A 251 2.76 -0.03 -3.67
CA ILE A 251 3.86 -0.99 -3.79
C ILE A 251 3.45 -2.29 -3.09
N PHE A 252 3.53 -3.41 -3.81
CA PHE A 252 3.28 -4.75 -3.27
C PHE A 252 4.56 -5.57 -3.23
N ILE A 253 4.85 -6.17 -2.08
CA ILE A 253 6.02 -7.02 -1.87
C ILE A 253 5.58 -8.32 -1.20
N SER A 254 5.87 -9.46 -1.81
CA SER A 254 5.50 -10.77 -1.29
C SER A 254 6.69 -11.72 -1.32
N GLU A 255 6.84 -12.51 -0.26
CA GLU A 255 7.80 -13.63 -0.18
C GLU A 255 9.23 -13.21 -0.53
N SER A 256 9.62 -11.98 -0.17
CA SER A 256 10.87 -11.38 -0.60
C SER A 256 11.84 -11.17 0.58
N LYS A 257 13.08 -10.78 0.29
CA LYS A 257 14.11 -10.58 1.32
C LYS A 257 15.01 -9.40 1.02
N ASN A 258 15.40 -8.67 2.07
CA ASN A 258 16.32 -7.53 2.04
C ASN A 258 15.85 -6.43 1.08
N ILE A 259 14.79 -5.73 1.48
CA ILE A 259 14.18 -4.65 0.70
C ILE A 259 14.59 -3.31 1.28
N ASN A 260 15.15 -2.43 0.45
CA ASN A 260 15.54 -1.07 0.82
C ASN A 260 14.76 -0.06 -0.02
N ILE A 261 13.98 0.80 0.61
CA ILE A 261 13.22 1.85 -0.06
C ILE A 261 13.69 3.19 0.51
N SER A 262 14.22 4.06 -0.35
CA SER A 262 14.80 5.33 0.09
C SER A 262 14.42 6.52 -0.76
N ASN A 263 13.96 7.61 -0.14
CA ASN A 263 13.51 8.81 -0.86
C ASN A 263 12.47 8.48 -1.94
N VAL A 264 11.43 7.74 -1.55
CA VAL A 264 10.28 7.37 -2.40
C VAL A 264 9.02 7.96 -1.79
N LYS A 265 8.16 8.54 -2.62
CA LYS A 265 6.89 9.13 -2.17
C LYS A 265 5.71 8.45 -2.85
N VAL A 266 4.69 8.09 -2.09
CA VAL A 266 3.39 7.67 -2.62
C VAL A 266 2.41 8.80 -2.34
N HIS A 267 1.94 9.45 -3.39
CA HIS A 267 0.98 10.54 -3.30
C HIS A 267 -0.45 10.03 -3.27
N PHE A 268 -0.72 8.91 -3.93
CA PHE A 268 -2.00 8.21 -3.87
C PHE A 268 -1.85 6.71 -4.15
N ALA A 269 -2.69 5.91 -3.50
CA ALA A 269 -2.95 4.51 -3.86
C ALA A 269 -4.40 4.14 -3.53
N ASP A 270 -5.03 3.33 -4.40
CA ASP A 270 -6.38 2.78 -4.23
C ASP A 270 -6.35 1.54 -3.33
N GLY A 271 -5.88 1.74 -2.09
CA GLY A 271 -5.50 0.72 -1.14
C GLY A 271 -4.45 1.27 -0.17
N MET A 272 -3.48 0.44 0.22
CA MET A 272 -2.37 0.85 1.08
C MET A 272 -1.20 1.44 0.28
N GLY A 273 -0.39 2.31 0.88
CA GLY A 273 0.79 2.89 0.22
C GLY A 273 1.86 1.85 -0.09
N LEU A 274 2.24 1.06 0.92
CA LEU A 274 3.13 -0.09 0.83
C LEU A 274 2.51 -1.25 1.58
N LEU A 275 2.35 -2.40 0.91
CA LEU A 275 2.06 -3.67 1.55
C LEU A 275 3.22 -4.63 1.33
N ALA A 276 3.77 -5.14 2.42
CA ALA A 276 4.69 -6.26 2.42
C ALA A 276 4.06 -7.47 3.13
N GLN A 277 4.15 -8.65 2.53
CA GLN A 277 3.74 -9.90 3.15
C GLN A 277 4.82 -10.97 3.05
N MET A 278 4.95 -11.83 4.06
CA MET A 278 5.91 -12.94 4.08
C MET A 278 7.35 -12.50 3.71
N THR A 279 7.74 -11.28 4.08
CA THR A 279 8.98 -10.66 3.62
C THR A 279 9.95 -10.47 4.79
N GLU A 280 11.23 -10.79 4.56
CA GLU A 280 12.30 -10.67 5.54
C GLU A 280 13.14 -9.40 5.33
N ASN A 281 13.39 -8.63 6.38
CA ASN A 281 14.24 -7.44 6.39
C ASN A 281 13.80 -6.32 5.43
N ILE A 282 13.14 -5.29 5.96
CA ILE A 282 12.59 -4.17 5.22
C ILE A 282 13.07 -2.85 5.83
N TYR A 283 13.70 -2.02 5.01
CA TYR A 283 14.31 -0.76 5.43
C TYR A 283 13.71 0.41 4.63
N LEU A 284 13.02 1.29 5.33
CA LEU A 284 12.38 2.49 4.79
C LEU A 284 13.12 3.72 5.32
N ASN A 285 13.74 4.50 4.42
CA ASN A 285 14.42 5.75 4.78
C ASN A 285 13.94 6.90 3.91
N LYS A 286 13.20 7.87 4.48
CA LYS A 286 12.50 8.89 3.68
C LYS A 286 11.49 8.28 2.69
N PHE A 287 10.93 7.12 3.01
CA PHE A 287 9.69 6.67 2.38
C PHE A 287 8.55 7.52 2.94
N SER A 288 7.68 8.04 2.09
CA SER A 288 6.59 8.92 2.53
C SER A 288 5.30 8.56 1.82
N VAL A 289 4.19 8.62 2.55
CA VAL A 289 2.83 8.64 2.01
C VAL A 289 2.30 10.02 2.34
N CYS A 290 2.32 10.91 1.35
CA CYS A 290 2.15 12.34 1.60
C CYS A 290 1.54 13.06 0.41
N LEU A 291 0.89 14.19 0.68
CA LEU A 291 0.34 15.02 -0.38
C LEU A 291 1.47 15.59 -1.26
N ARG A 292 1.14 15.98 -2.49
CA ARG A 292 2.05 16.81 -3.28
C ARG A 292 2.21 18.17 -2.62
N LYS A 293 3.30 18.88 -2.95
CA LYS A 293 3.39 20.29 -2.59
C LYS A 293 2.27 21.05 -3.30
N ASN A 294 1.49 21.84 -2.55
CA ASN A 294 0.32 22.59 -3.03
C ASN A 294 -0.77 21.69 -3.64
N ASP A 295 -0.92 20.47 -3.13
CA ASP A 295 -2.00 19.58 -3.53
C ASP A 295 -3.37 20.18 -3.14
N LYS A 296 -4.37 19.97 -3.99
CA LYS A 296 -5.77 20.29 -3.66
C LYS A 296 -6.44 19.17 -2.87
N ARG A 297 -5.85 17.97 -2.88
CA ARG A 297 -6.34 16.80 -2.15
C ARG A 297 -6.15 16.96 -0.65
N TYR A 298 -7.09 16.39 0.09
CA TYR A 298 -7.03 16.25 1.56
C TYR A 298 -6.69 14.82 1.99
N PHE A 299 -6.39 13.94 1.04
CA PHE A 299 -6.20 12.52 1.25
C PHE A 299 -5.02 11.99 0.42
N THR A 300 -4.40 10.92 0.89
CA THR A 300 -3.33 10.19 0.20
C THR A 300 -3.77 8.78 -0.17
N THR A 301 -3.84 7.85 0.78
CA THR A 301 -4.20 6.44 0.52
C THR A 301 -5.58 6.10 1.08
N GLN A 302 -6.29 5.21 0.39
CA GLN A 302 -7.60 4.72 0.83
C GLN A 302 -7.52 3.81 2.07
N ALA A 303 -6.32 3.29 2.36
CA ALA A 303 -6.02 2.53 3.58
C ALA A 303 -4.66 2.98 4.14
N ASP A 304 -3.96 2.07 4.79
CA ASP A 304 -2.73 2.31 5.54
C ASP A 304 -1.63 2.96 4.69
N ALA A 305 -0.75 3.73 5.32
CA ALA A 305 0.46 4.18 4.65
C ALA A 305 1.44 3.01 4.42
N THR A 306 1.65 2.17 5.45
CA THR A 306 2.50 0.97 5.37
C THR A 306 1.90 -0.19 6.17
N HIS A 307 2.01 -1.39 5.64
CA HIS A 307 1.40 -2.57 6.22
C HIS A 307 2.26 -3.82 6.01
N PHE A 308 2.47 -4.58 7.07
CA PHE A 308 3.41 -5.71 7.12
C PHE A 308 2.71 -6.94 7.70
N SER A 309 2.38 -7.89 6.82
CA SER A 309 1.66 -9.12 7.16
C SER A 309 2.61 -10.32 7.16
N ALA A 310 2.77 -11.00 8.30
CA ALA A 310 3.65 -12.16 8.46
C ALA A 310 5.11 -11.91 7.99
N CYS A 311 5.61 -10.68 8.16
CA CYS A 311 7.01 -10.34 7.88
C CYS A 311 7.93 -10.76 9.05
N LYS A 312 9.21 -11.00 8.75
CA LYS A 312 10.22 -11.43 9.74
C LYS A 312 11.52 -10.62 9.64
N GLY A 313 12.41 -10.79 10.62
CA GLY A 313 13.66 -10.05 10.68
C GLY A 313 13.46 -8.60 11.12
N GLU A 314 14.13 -7.66 10.46
CA GLU A 314 14.06 -6.24 10.83
C GLU A 314 13.07 -5.45 9.96
N ILE A 315 12.24 -4.60 10.59
CA ILE A 315 11.45 -3.59 9.90
C ILE A 315 11.85 -2.23 10.47
N ILE A 316 12.53 -1.41 9.67
CA ILE A 316 13.06 -0.11 10.10
C ILE A 316 12.44 0.99 9.25
N SER A 317 11.68 1.89 9.88
CA SER A 317 11.12 3.08 9.23
C SER A 317 11.68 4.36 9.85
N LYS A 318 12.34 5.20 9.04
CA LYS A 318 12.96 6.45 9.52
C LYS A 318 12.85 7.60 8.53
N ASN A 319 12.76 8.82 9.07
CA ASN A 319 12.78 10.08 8.31
C ASN A 319 11.69 10.20 7.22
N GLY A 320 10.62 9.41 7.33
CA GLY A 320 9.47 9.45 6.45
C GLY A 320 8.40 10.45 6.91
N LEU A 321 7.44 10.74 6.05
CA LEU A 321 6.22 11.48 6.36
C LEU A 321 5.02 10.63 5.96
N TYR A 322 4.13 10.36 6.91
CA TYR A 322 2.87 9.68 6.68
C TYR A 322 1.73 10.61 7.10
N GLU A 323 0.95 11.09 6.13
CA GLU A 323 -0.13 12.04 6.36
C GLU A 323 -1.32 11.75 5.44
N ALA A 324 -2.50 12.14 5.93
CA ALA A 324 -3.74 12.17 5.16
C ALA A 324 -4.18 10.82 4.54
N MET A 325 -3.61 9.71 4.99
CA MET A 325 -4.10 8.37 4.72
C MET A 325 -5.38 8.11 5.52
N ALA A 326 -6.22 7.22 5.01
CA ALA A 326 -7.51 6.93 5.61
C ALA A 326 -7.48 5.87 6.74
N ASP A 327 -6.30 5.35 7.06
CA ASP A 327 -6.09 4.27 8.01
C ASP A 327 -4.70 4.43 8.69
N ASP A 328 -4.18 3.38 9.31
CA ASP A 328 -2.94 3.43 10.09
C ASP A 328 -1.69 3.89 9.30
N ALA A 329 -0.75 4.51 10.01
CA ALA A 329 0.56 4.82 9.42
C ALA A 329 1.42 3.57 9.21
N ILE A 330 1.45 2.70 10.21
CA ILE A 330 2.24 1.48 10.24
C ILE A 330 1.42 0.42 10.96
N ASN A 331 1.17 -0.71 10.30
CA ASN A 331 0.60 -1.89 10.93
C ASN A 331 1.52 -3.10 10.69
N VAL A 332 1.90 -3.81 11.76
CA VAL A 332 2.79 -4.98 11.73
C VAL A 332 2.12 -6.11 12.49
N HIS A 333 1.76 -7.19 11.80
CA HIS A 333 1.07 -8.31 12.42
C HIS A 333 1.31 -9.64 11.69
N GLY A 334 0.92 -10.74 12.32
CA GLY A 334 0.74 -12.05 11.66
C GLY A 334 -0.74 -12.35 11.40
N THR A 335 -1.03 -13.43 10.69
CA THR A 335 -2.42 -13.83 10.41
C THR A 335 -2.75 -15.10 11.21
N TYR A 336 -3.79 -15.05 12.03
CA TYR A 336 -4.30 -16.25 12.69
C TYR A 336 -5.16 -17.08 11.73
N LEU A 337 -5.00 -18.41 11.79
CA LEU A 337 -5.94 -19.33 11.19
C LEU A 337 -6.88 -19.89 12.26
N SER A 338 -8.17 -19.95 11.96
CA SER A 338 -9.14 -20.62 12.82
C SER A 338 -9.06 -22.12 12.62
N LEU A 339 -8.79 -22.85 13.70
CA LEU A 339 -8.81 -24.32 13.69
C LEU A 339 -10.22 -24.81 13.39
N LYS A 340 -10.39 -25.59 12.31
CA LYS A 340 -11.69 -26.14 11.89
C LYS A 340 -11.83 -27.62 12.21
N ASN A 341 -10.75 -28.38 12.08
CA ASN A 341 -10.78 -29.82 12.31
C ASN A 341 -9.44 -30.33 12.85
N LYS A 342 -9.49 -31.37 13.67
CA LYS A 342 -8.35 -32.18 14.06
C LYS A 342 -8.43 -33.50 13.30
N VAL A 343 -7.59 -33.65 12.27
CA VAL A 343 -7.60 -34.83 11.40
C VAL A 343 -7.02 -36.03 12.15
N ASP A 344 -5.91 -35.82 12.84
CA ASP A 344 -5.27 -36.83 13.69
C ASP A 344 -4.44 -36.18 14.81
N LYS A 345 -3.52 -36.92 15.43
CA LYS A 345 -2.68 -36.44 16.54
C LYS A 345 -1.74 -35.28 16.12
N ASN A 346 -1.29 -35.25 14.87
CA ASN A 346 -0.27 -34.34 14.36
C ASN A 346 -0.77 -33.46 13.19
N THR A 347 -1.99 -33.70 12.71
CA THR A 347 -2.57 -33.00 11.55
C THR A 347 -3.83 -32.23 11.93
N VAL A 348 -3.87 -30.95 11.57
CA VAL A 348 -5.04 -30.08 11.74
C VAL A 348 -5.41 -29.42 10.42
N GLN A 349 -6.69 -29.08 10.28
CA GLN A 349 -7.18 -28.20 9.23
C GLN A 349 -7.55 -26.86 9.85
N ALA A 350 -7.04 -25.78 9.27
CA ALA A 350 -7.28 -24.42 9.71
C ALA A 350 -7.62 -23.53 8.52
N GLN A 351 -8.35 -22.43 8.78
CA GLN A 351 -8.89 -21.58 7.74
C GLN A 351 -8.62 -20.11 8.03
N TYR A 352 -8.32 -19.35 6.98
CA TYR A 352 -8.41 -17.90 7.01
C TYR A 352 -9.85 -17.45 7.22
N MET A 353 -10.06 -16.42 8.05
CA MET A 353 -11.41 -16.01 8.44
C MET A 353 -11.90 -14.73 7.74
N HIS A 354 -11.00 -13.78 7.48
CA HIS A 354 -11.38 -12.51 6.88
C HIS A 354 -11.32 -12.59 5.34
N PRO A 355 -12.31 -12.05 4.60
CA PRO A 355 -12.36 -12.12 3.14
C PRO A 355 -11.22 -11.39 2.43
N GLN A 356 -10.46 -10.56 3.13
CA GLN A 356 -9.26 -9.89 2.62
C GLN A 356 -7.94 -10.56 3.04
N THR A 357 -7.96 -11.67 3.78
CA THR A 357 -6.75 -12.31 4.34
C THR A 357 -6.68 -13.78 3.96
N TRP A 358 -6.81 -14.16 2.69
CA TRP A 358 -6.72 -15.56 2.25
C TRP A 358 -6.00 -15.68 0.91
N GLY A 359 -5.63 -16.91 0.54
CA GLY A 359 -5.05 -17.27 -0.77
C GLY A 359 -3.53 -17.05 -0.90
N PHE A 360 -2.88 -16.50 0.12
CA PHE A 360 -1.43 -16.40 0.20
C PHE A 360 -0.83 -17.38 1.23
N LYS A 361 0.49 -17.56 1.15
CA LYS A 361 1.25 -18.44 2.05
C LYS A 361 1.11 -17.97 3.50
N TRP A 362 0.73 -18.90 4.39
CA TRP A 362 0.58 -18.61 5.83
C TRP A 362 1.89 -18.78 6.60
N ALA A 363 2.61 -19.88 6.33
CA ALA A 363 3.83 -20.28 7.03
C ALA A 363 4.71 -21.18 6.14
N GLU A 364 5.92 -21.48 6.60
CA GLU A 364 6.90 -22.35 5.94
C GLU A 364 7.13 -23.66 6.73
N ILE A 365 7.57 -24.71 6.04
CA ILE A 365 8.05 -25.93 6.72
C ILE A 365 9.23 -25.55 7.63
N GLY A 366 9.17 -25.99 8.88
CA GLY A 366 10.14 -25.63 9.91
C GLY A 366 9.74 -24.46 10.80
N ASP A 367 8.71 -23.69 10.43
CA ASP A 367 8.20 -22.63 11.30
C ASP A 367 7.60 -23.20 12.60
N SER A 368 7.67 -22.38 13.65
CA SER A 368 7.09 -22.69 14.95
C SER A 368 5.64 -22.25 15.00
N VAL A 369 4.76 -23.11 15.55
CA VAL A 369 3.32 -22.85 15.68
C VAL A 369 2.89 -23.07 17.11
N GLN A 370 2.01 -22.19 17.59
CA GLN A 370 1.34 -22.30 18.88
C GLN A 370 -0.16 -22.20 18.65
N PHE A 371 -0.93 -22.88 19.51
CA PHE A 371 -2.38 -22.74 19.54
C PHE A 371 -2.74 -21.68 20.58
N ILE A 372 -3.76 -20.89 20.27
CA ILE A 372 -4.30 -19.88 21.18
C ILE A 372 -5.80 -20.11 21.39
N ASP A 373 -6.26 -19.79 22.59
CA ASP A 373 -7.68 -19.65 22.88
C ASP A 373 -8.18 -18.39 22.19
N SER A 374 -9.16 -18.52 21.28
CA SER A 374 -9.61 -17.39 20.45
C SER A 374 -10.42 -16.35 21.22
N GLU A 375 -10.98 -16.69 22.39
CA GLU A 375 -11.75 -15.77 23.21
C GLU A 375 -10.81 -14.91 24.08
N ARG A 376 -9.75 -15.52 24.61
CA ARG A 376 -8.81 -14.87 25.53
C ARG A 376 -7.53 -14.37 24.86
N MET A 377 -7.21 -14.88 23.67
CA MET A 377 -5.93 -14.69 22.98
C MET A 377 -4.72 -15.21 23.78
N GLU A 378 -4.93 -16.24 24.60
CA GLU A 378 -3.91 -16.86 25.45
C GLU A 378 -3.35 -18.14 24.81
N ILE A 379 -2.05 -18.38 24.97
CA ILE A 379 -1.40 -19.61 24.47
C ILE A 379 -1.94 -20.83 25.22
N ILE A 380 -2.38 -21.83 24.46
CA ILE A 380 -2.82 -23.12 24.97
C ILE A 380 -1.58 -24.00 25.23
N GLU A 381 -1.49 -24.56 26.43
CA GLU A 381 -0.51 -25.59 26.84
C GLU A 381 0.97 -25.20 26.81
N ASN A 382 1.33 -23.93 26.56
CA ASN A 382 2.72 -23.43 26.47
C ASN A 382 3.64 -24.28 25.57
N GLN A 383 3.04 -25.07 24.67
CA GLN A 383 3.73 -25.98 23.78
C GLN A 383 3.97 -25.30 22.44
N VAL A 384 5.18 -25.45 21.90
CA VAL A 384 5.53 -25.03 20.55
C VAL A 384 5.63 -26.26 19.67
N TYR A 385 4.95 -26.23 18.53
CA TYR A 385 5.00 -27.25 17.50
C TYR A 385 5.85 -26.75 16.33
N THR A 386 6.37 -27.67 15.53
CA THR A 386 7.10 -27.35 14.30
C THR A 386 6.33 -27.87 13.10
N ILE A 387 6.10 -27.02 12.10
CA ILE A 387 5.44 -27.42 10.86
C ILE A 387 6.33 -28.43 10.14
N LYS A 388 5.81 -29.65 9.94
CA LYS A 388 6.47 -30.70 9.14
C LYS A 388 5.98 -30.72 7.70
N ASP A 389 4.72 -30.37 7.49
CA ASP A 389 4.09 -30.25 6.19
C ASP A 389 2.98 -29.20 6.27
N ILE A 390 2.73 -28.51 5.16
CA ILE A 390 1.63 -27.55 5.01
C ILE A 390 1.15 -27.58 3.56
N LYS A 391 -0.15 -27.74 3.39
CA LYS A 391 -0.79 -27.82 2.08
C LYS A 391 -2.09 -27.04 2.08
N ALA A 392 -2.28 -26.19 1.06
CA ALA A 392 -3.57 -25.58 0.79
C ALA A 392 -4.56 -26.67 0.33
N ILE A 393 -5.77 -26.62 0.88
CA ILE A 393 -6.89 -27.49 0.51
C ILE A 393 -8.04 -26.60 0.05
N ASP A 394 -8.76 -27.04 -0.96
CA ASP A 394 -9.91 -26.33 -1.54
C ASP A 394 -11.15 -26.39 -0.64
#